data_AF-A0A4Q5QWA9-F1
#
_entry.id   AF-A0A4Q5QWA9-F1
#
_cell.length_a   1.000
_cell.length_b   1.000
_cell.length_c   1.000
_cell.angle_alpha   90.00
_cell.angle_beta   90.00
_cell.angle_gamma   90.00
#
_symmetry.space_group_name_H-M   'P 1'
#
loop_
_entity.id
_entity.type
_entity.pdbx_description
1 polymer ?
#
loop_
_entity_poly.entity_id
_entity_poly.type
_entity_poly.pdbx_seq_one_letter_code
_entity_poly.pdbx_strand_id
1 'polypeptide(L)' 'RMTTAEELANTTAFLLSPRSSHTTSQIIHVDGGYVHLDRALANA' A
#
# COMPACT_ATOMS: atom_id res chain seq x y z
N ARG A 1 3.77 -6.49 -12.06
CA ARG A 1 5.05 -5.76 -11.87
C ARG A 1 5.37 -5.70 -10.38
N MET A 2 6.62 -5.53 -9.99
CA MET A 2 6.98 -5.39 -8.56
C MET A 2 6.77 -3.95 -8.09
N THR A 3 6.31 -3.77 -6.85
CA THR A 3 6.24 -2.44 -6.20
C THR A 3 7.63 -1.79 -6.18
N THR A 4 7.70 -0.50 -6.48
CA THR A 4 8.96 0.24 -6.42
C THR A 4 9.22 0.81 -5.03
N ALA A 5 10.48 1.11 -4.73
CA ALA A 5 10.82 1.79 -3.47
C ALA A 5 10.16 3.18 -3.36
N GLU A 6 9.98 3.87 -4.49
CA GLU A 6 9.33 5.18 -4.54
C GLU A 6 7.85 5.10 -4.16
N GLU A 7 7.15 4.03 -4.56
CA GLU A 7 5.74 3.82 -4.20
C GLU A 7 5.57 3.61 -2.70
N LEU A 8 6.46 2.83 -2.08
CA LEU A 8 6.49 2.68 -0.62
C LEU A 8 6.83 4.01 0.07
N ALA A 9 7.87 4.70 -0.41
CA ALA A 9 8.32 5.96 0.17
C ALA A 9 7.23 7.04 0.14
N ASN A 10 6.46 7.13 -0.94
CA ASN A 10 5.36 8.08 -1.06
C ASN A 10 4.25 7.81 -0.02
N THR A 11 3.84 6.55 0.17
CA THR A 11 2.86 6.21 1.20
C THR A 11 3.40 6.45 2.60
N THR A 12 4.66 6.07 2.88
CA THR A 12 5.29 6.36 4.18
C THR A 12 5.38 7.85 4.47
N ALA A 13 5.82 8.65 3.49
CA ALA A 13 5.92 10.10 3.63
C ALA A 13 4.55 10.74 3.88
N PHE A 14 3.50 10.27 3.21
CA PHE A 14 2.12 10.71 3.48
C PHE A 14 1.69 10.38 4.91
N LEU A 15 1.88 9.13 5.35
CA LEU A 15 1.47 8.66 6.69
C LEU A 15 2.21 9.38 7.83
N LEU A 16 3.47 9.75 7.63
CA LEU A 16 4.24 10.53 8.60
C LEU A 16 3.88 12.03 8.60
N SER A 17 3.18 12.51 7.58
CA SER A 17 2.86 13.93 7.45
C SER A 17 1.64 14.33 8.29
N PRO A 18 1.47 15.65 8.58
CA PRO A 18 0.25 16.16 9.20
C PRO A 18 -1.03 15.89 8.40
N ARG A 19 -0.92 15.53 7.11
CA ARG A 19 -2.08 15.19 6.28
C ARG A 19 -2.75 13.88 6.70
N SER A 20 -2.05 13.04 7.46
CA SER A 20 -2.55 11.78 8.00
C SER A 20 -2.75 11.85 9.52
N SER A 21 -3.00 13.03 10.09
CA SER A 21 -3.03 13.27 11.55
C SER A 21 -4.02 12.44 12.36
N HIS A 22 -5.02 11.84 11.71
CA HIS A 22 -6.02 10.97 12.34
C HIS A 22 -5.94 9.52 11.87
N THR A 23 -4.79 9.08 11.36
CA THR A 23 -4.52 7.69 10.99
C THR A 23 -3.60 7.05 12.02
N THR A 24 -4.09 6.07 12.75
CA THR A 24 -3.32 5.34 13.76
C THR A 24 -3.72 3.87 13.76
N SER A 25 -2.80 2.99 14.18
CA SER A 25 -3.03 1.54 14.31
C SER A 25 -3.53 0.82 13.05
N GLN A 26 -3.27 1.37 11.87
CA GLN A 26 -3.65 0.76 10.60
C GLN A 26 -2.51 -0.09 10.02
N ILE A 27 -2.86 -1.17 9.32
CA ILE A 27 -1.94 -1.94 8.48
C ILE A 27 -2.26 -1.61 7.02
N ILE A 28 -1.42 -0.78 6.40
CA ILE A 28 -1.60 -0.35 5.00
C ILE A 28 -0.76 -1.23 4.08
N HIS A 29 -1.39 -1.80 3.06
CA HIS A 29 -0.75 -2.65 2.07
C HIS A 29 -0.52 -1.85 0.78
N VAL A 30 0.75 -1.73 0.37
CA VAL A 30 1.18 -1.08 -0.88
C VAL A 30 1.84 -2.13 -1.75
N ASP A 31 1.02 -3.01 -2.32
CA ASP A 31 1.49 -4.29 -2.84
C ASP A 31 0.89 -4.65 -4.21
N GLY A 32 0.20 -3.71 -4.86
CA GLY A 32 -0.47 -3.98 -6.13
C GLY A 32 -1.60 -5.00 -6.02
N GLY A 33 -2.14 -5.21 -4.81
CA GLY A 33 -3.20 -6.16 -4.55
C GLY A 33 -2.72 -7.57 -4.24
N TYR A 34 -1.42 -7.77 -4.02
CA TYR A 34 -0.82 -9.08 -3.72
C TYR A 34 -1.53 -9.82 -2.57
N VAL A 35 -1.88 -9.12 -1.48
CA VAL A 35 -2.54 -9.73 -0.32
C VAL A 35 -4.05 -9.94 -0.53
N HIS A 36 -4.72 -9.06 -1.26
CA HIS A 36 -6.18 -8.97 -1.23
C HIS A 36 -6.89 -9.39 -2.53
N LEU A 37 -6.19 -9.38 -3.67
CA LEU A 37 -6.78 -9.84 -4.91
C LEU A 37 -6.89 -11.36 -4.89
N ASP A 38 -7.98 -11.86 -5.47
CA ASP A 38 -8.16 -13.30 -5.63
C ASP A 38 -6.96 -13.86 -6.41
N ARG A 39 -6.37 -14.92 -5.86
CA ARG A 39 -5.32 -15.71 -6.51
C ARG A 39 -5.72 -16.17 -7.91
N ALA A 40 -7.01 -16.40 -8.15
CA ALA A 40 -7.50 -16.82 -9.47
C ALA A 40 -7.49 -15.70 -10.52
N LEU A 41 -7.30 -14.43 -10.13
CA LEU A 41 -7.38 -13.26 -11.03
C LEU A 41 -6.43 -13.35 -12.24
N ALA A 42 -5.26 -13.98 -12.08
CA ALA A 42 -4.31 -14.13 -13.17
C ALA A 42 -4.75 -15.15 -14.25
N ASN A 43 -5.80 -15.94 -13.99
CA ASN A 43 -6.30 -17.00 -14.87
C ASN A 43 -7.70 -16.73 -15.43
N ALA A 44 -8.23 -15.52 -15.24
CA ALA A 44 -9.52 -15.08 -15.77
C ALA A 44 -9.37 -14.42 -17.14
#